data_AF-A0AAV1JVB6-F1
#
_entry.id   AF-A0AAV1JVB6-F1
#
_cell.length_a   1.000
_cell.length_b   1.000
_cell.length_c   1.000
_cell.angle_alpha   90.00
_cell.angle_beta   90.00
_cell.angle_gamma   90.00
#
_symmetry.space_group_name_H-M   'P 1'
#
loop_
_entity.id
_entity.type
_entity.pdbx_description
1 polymer ?
#
loop_
_entity_poly.entity_id
_entity_poly.type
_entity_poly.pdbx_seq_one_letter_code
_entity_poly.pdbx_strand_id
1 'polypeptide(L)'
;MAGIIKLRNLPIIQRCVWNHFAKTSRTISTSKKNSDTATTVSESKTEDKNWVSYGFDYNSQEDDTNAHHASYFFSITLCVVFGGFAWAYAPDVHMRDWAQREAYLELHRREKAGLKPIDPNYVNPKTVTLPSENDLCDVEIII
;
A
#
# COMPACT_ATOMS: atom_id res chain seq x y z
N MET A 1 -0.87 -20.73 -8.87
CA MET A 1 -2.20 -20.37 -8.31
C MET A 1 -2.26 -18.86 -8.21
N ALA A 2 -2.76 -18.19 -9.26
CA ALA A 2 -2.83 -16.73 -9.34
C ALA A 2 -4.01 -16.22 -8.50
N GLY A 3 -3.74 -15.34 -7.53
CA GLY A 3 -4.76 -14.77 -6.65
C GLY A 3 -5.64 -13.77 -7.40
N ILE A 4 -6.90 -14.12 -7.61
CA ILE A 4 -7.94 -13.20 -8.10
C ILE A 4 -8.31 -12.27 -6.94
N ILE A 5 -7.85 -11.02 -7.00
CA ILE A 5 -8.28 -9.97 -6.08
C ILE A 5 -9.74 -9.62 -6.42
N LYS A 6 -10.68 -10.02 -5.56
CA LYS A 6 -12.10 -9.65 -5.71
C LYS A 6 -12.31 -8.19 -5.31
N LEU A 7 -12.27 -7.29 -6.28
CA LEU A 7 -12.75 -5.91 -6.17
C LEU A 7 -14.30 -5.90 -6.15
N ARG A 8 -14.88 -6.26 -5.00
CA ARG A 8 -16.32 -6.16 -4.77
C ARG A 8 -16.55 -5.08 -3.72
N ASN A 9 -16.91 -3.87 -4.18
CA ASN A 9 -17.47 -2.72 -3.44
C ASN A 9 -16.61 -1.43 -3.40
N LEU A 10 -16.47 -0.73 -4.52
CA LEU A 10 -16.03 0.68 -4.50
C LEU A 10 -16.94 1.57 -5.38
N PRO A 11 -18.17 1.91 -4.92
CA PRO A 11 -19.03 2.88 -5.63
C PRO A 11 -18.52 4.32 -5.54
N ILE A 12 -17.48 4.59 -4.73
CA ILE A 12 -16.96 5.93 -4.47
C ILE A 12 -16.00 6.38 -5.58
N ILE A 13 -15.19 5.47 -6.14
CA ILE A 13 -14.20 5.82 -7.17
C ILE A 13 -14.88 6.20 -8.50
N GLN A 14 -16.04 5.62 -8.80
CA GLN A 14 -16.75 5.87 -10.06
C GLN A 14 -17.40 7.27 -10.12
N ARG A 15 -17.70 7.90 -8.98
CA ARG A 15 -18.37 9.22 -8.93
C ARG A 15 -17.41 10.40 -8.98
N CYS A 16 -16.19 10.24 -8.47
CA CYS A 16 -15.21 11.34 -8.44
C CYS A 16 -14.62 11.65 -9.82
N VAL A 17 -14.44 10.63 -10.68
CA VAL A 17 -13.83 10.80 -12.00
C VAL A 17 -14.79 11.48 -13.00
N TRP A 18 -16.09 11.17 -12.94
CA TRP A 18 -17.07 11.70 -13.90
C TRP A 18 -17.34 13.20 -13.71
N ASN A 19 -17.31 13.70 -12.47
CA ASN A 19 -17.55 15.12 -12.18
C ASN A 19 -16.40 16.05 -12.62
N HIS A 20 -15.19 15.52 -12.81
CA HIS A 20 -14.06 16.32 -13.30
C HIS A 20 -14.07 16.49 -14.82
N PHE A 21 -14.54 15.51 -15.59
CA PHE A 21 -14.62 15.62 -17.06
C PHE A 21 -15.69 16.62 -17.54
N ALA A 22 -16.79 16.79 -16.79
CA ALA A 22 -17.90 17.65 -17.20
C ALA A 22 -17.63 19.16 -17.01
N LYS A 23 -16.61 19.56 -16.25
CA LYS A 23 -16.31 20.98 -15.95
C LYS A 23 -15.29 21.64 -16.88
N THR A 24 -14.73 20.91 -17.85
CA THR A 24 -13.68 21.41 -18.74
C THR A 24 -14.17 21.62 -20.17
N SER A 25 -15.35 22.23 -20.35
CA SER A 25 -15.74 22.81 -21.64
C SER A 25 -15.47 24.31 -21.60
N ARG A 26 -14.23 24.69 -21.93
CA ARG A 26 -13.88 26.09 -22.19
C ARG A 26 -13.99 26.32 -23.71
N THR A 27 -15.06 26.97 -24.13
CA THR A 27 -15.21 27.42 -25.53
C THR A 27 -14.29 28.62 -25.77
N ILE A 28 -13.34 28.48 -26.70
CA ILE A 28 -12.43 29.57 -27.08
C ILE A 28 -13.19 30.50 -28.04
N SER A 29 -13.56 31.68 -27.58
CA SER A 29 -14.06 32.76 -28.43
C SER A 29 -12.88 33.44 -29.12
N THR A 30 -12.78 33.29 -30.44
CA THR A 30 -11.75 33.98 -31.23
C THR A 30 -12.35 35.28 -31.78
N SER A 31 -12.13 36.38 -31.07
CA SER A 31 -12.32 37.73 -31.62
C SER A 31 -11.00 38.48 -31.52
N LYS A 32 -10.45 38.87 -32.67
CA LYS A 32 -9.23 39.68 -32.75
C LYS A 32 -9.59 41.14 -32.44
N LYS A 33 -9.08 41.66 -31.33
CA LYS A 33 -9.03 43.12 -31.10
C LYS A 33 -7.56 43.55 -31.04
N ASN A 34 -7.12 44.23 -32.11
CA ASN A 34 -5.88 45.00 -32.14
C ASN A 34 -6.02 46.21 -31.23
N SER A 35 -5.03 46.44 -30.36
CA SER A 35 -4.63 47.77 -29.92
C SER A 35 -3.18 47.73 -29.46
N ASP A 36 -2.30 48.23 -30.32
CA ASP A 36 -0.94 48.61 -29.97
C ASP A 36 -0.97 49.68 -28.86
N THR A 37 -0.09 49.59 -27.86
CA THR A 37 0.58 50.76 -27.22
C THR A 37 1.57 50.29 -26.13
N ALA A 38 2.82 50.74 -26.30
CA ALA A 38 3.89 50.99 -25.34
C ALA A 38 4.61 49.83 -24.62
N THR A 39 5.75 49.46 -25.21
CA THR A 39 6.90 48.79 -24.61
C THR A 39 7.48 49.59 -23.44
N THR A 40 7.42 49.04 -22.22
CA THR A 40 8.39 49.30 -21.15
C THR A 40 9.22 48.03 -20.97
N VAL A 41 10.51 48.13 -21.29
CA VAL A 41 11.48 47.03 -21.19
C VAL A 41 11.75 46.75 -19.71
N SER A 42 11.02 45.80 -19.14
CA SER A 42 11.48 44.95 -18.04
C SER A 42 11.83 43.61 -18.66
N GLU A 43 13.01 43.06 -18.39
CA GLU A 43 13.41 41.71 -18.80
C GLU A 43 12.52 40.66 -18.12
N SER A 44 11.28 40.54 -18.57
CA SER A 44 10.44 39.37 -18.33
C SER A 44 10.89 38.32 -19.34
N LYS A 45 11.49 37.24 -18.85
CA LYS A 45 11.69 36.01 -19.61
C LYS A 45 10.42 35.76 -20.42
N THR A 46 10.56 35.50 -21.71
CA THR A 46 9.45 35.16 -22.61
C THR A 46 8.75 33.93 -22.08
N GLU A 47 7.75 34.13 -21.23
CA GLU A 47 6.85 33.07 -20.81
C GLU A 47 6.05 32.64 -22.05
N ASP A 48 6.06 31.34 -22.33
CA ASP A 48 5.24 30.78 -23.38
C ASP A 48 3.78 31.16 -23.12
N LYS A 49 3.19 31.89 -24.06
CA LYS A 49 1.87 32.54 -23.92
C LYS A 49 0.69 31.58 -23.62
N ASN A 50 0.94 30.27 -23.62
CA ASN A 50 -0.04 29.21 -23.40
C ASN A 50 0.45 28.16 -22.37
N TRP A 51 1.45 28.47 -21.55
CA TRP A 51 1.84 27.58 -20.47
C TRP A 51 0.76 27.58 -19.37
N VAL A 52 0.45 26.38 -18.87
CA VAL A 52 -0.46 26.18 -17.73
C VAL A 52 0.31 25.40 -16.68
N SER A 53 0.41 25.98 -15.48
CA SER A 53 1.10 25.39 -14.34
C SER A 53 0.46 24.06 -13.90
N TYR A 54 1.31 23.09 -13.54
CA TYR A 54 0.95 21.81 -12.94
C TYR A 54 0.56 21.95 -11.45
N GLY A 55 0.73 23.13 -10.87
CA GLY A 55 0.35 23.46 -9.50
C GLY A 55 1.49 23.40 -8.48
N PHE A 56 2.75 23.32 -8.91
CA PHE A 56 3.92 23.40 -8.04
C PHE A 56 4.47 24.82 -7.95
N ASP A 57 4.59 25.50 -9.10
CA ASP A 57 4.92 26.92 -9.18
C ASP A 57 4.12 27.60 -10.31
N TYR A 58 3.69 28.83 -10.05
CA TYR A 58 2.95 29.66 -10.99
C TYR A 58 3.82 30.74 -11.65
N ASN A 59 5.04 30.96 -11.15
CA ASN A 59 5.90 32.05 -11.60
C ASN A 59 7.01 31.60 -12.56
N SER A 60 7.38 30.32 -12.55
CA SER A 60 8.46 29.78 -13.36
C SER A 60 8.07 28.44 -13.98
N GLN A 61 8.01 28.38 -15.31
CA GLN A 61 7.66 27.17 -16.05
C GLN A 61 8.67 26.04 -15.85
N GLU A 62 9.95 26.37 -15.78
CA GLU A 62 11.03 25.40 -15.63
C GLU A 62 10.97 24.74 -14.25
N ASP A 63 10.79 25.55 -13.19
CA ASP A 63 10.73 25.06 -11.82
C ASP A 63 9.46 24.22 -11.58
N ASP A 64 8.32 24.65 -12.12
CA ASP A 64 7.06 23.90 -12.04
C ASP A 64 7.14 22.55 -12.77
N THR A 65 7.73 22.52 -13.96
CA THR A 65 7.90 21.28 -14.75
C THR A 65 8.89 20.33 -14.07
N ASN A 66 9.99 20.85 -13.53
CA ASN A 66 10.98 20.05 -12.83
C ASN A 66 10.42 19.47 -11.53
N ALA A 67 9.73 20.28 -10.72
CA ALA A 67 9.08 19.84 -9.49
C ALA A 67 7.98 18.80 -9.77
N HIS A 68 7.20 18.99 -10.84
CA HIS A 68 6.23 18.01 -11.29
C HIS A 68 6.89 16.67 -11.63
N HIS A 69 7.88 16.63 -12.52
CA HIS A 69 8.52 15.37 -12.88
C HIS A 69 9.24 14.70 -11.71
N ALA A 70 9.94 15.47 -10.87
CA ALA A 70 10.62 14.93 -9.70
C ALA A 70 9.62 14.31 -8.71
N SER A 71 8.55 15.03 -8.36
CA SER A 71 7.56 14.54 -7.39
C SER A 71 6.88 13.25 -7.84
N TYR A 72 6.48 13.16 -9.11
CA TYR A 72 5.84 11.96 -9.65
C TYR A 72 6.82 10.79 -9.78
N PHE A 73 8.07 11.03 -10.16
CA PHE A 73 9.09 10.00 -10.23
C PHE A 73 9.41 9.42 -8.84
N PHE A 74 9.65 10.27 -7.83
CA PHE A 74 9.94 9.78 -6.49
C PHE A 74 8.72 9.15 -5.82
N SER A 75 7.55 9.76 -5.93
CA SER A 75 6.35 9.23 -5.27
C SER A 75 5.82 7.97 -5.95
N ILE A 76 5.52 8.03 -7.25
CA ILE A 76 4.85 6.91 -7.93
C ILE A 76 5.89 5.84 -8.27
N THR A 77 6.96 6.20 -8.97
CA THR A 77 7.91 5.19 -9.45
C THR A 77 8.68 4.60 -8.27
N LEU A 78 9.32 5.42 -7.45
CA LEU A 78 10.21 4.92 -6.40
C LEU A 78 9.44 4.41 -5.16
N CYS A 79 8.51 5.19 -4.59
CA CYS A 79 7.81 4.75 -3.38
C CYS A 79 6.72 3.72 -3.67
N VAL A 80 5.86 3.94 -4.67
CA VAL A 80 4.72 3.02 -4.92
C VAL A 80 5.17 1.77 -5.67
N VAL A 81 5.85 1.91 -6.82
CA VAL A 81 6.22 0.74 -7.63
C VAL A 81 7.39 -0.01 -7.01
N PHE A 82 8.53 0.63 -6.76
CA PHE A 82 9.68 -0.06 -6.16
C PHE A 82 9.43 -0.46 -4.70
N GLY A 83 8.80 0.40 -3.89
CA GLY A 83 8.42 0.04 -2.53
C GLY A 83 7.41 -1.11 -2.49
N GLY A 84 6.41 -1.10 -3.38
CA GLY A 84 5.47 -2.21 -3.54
C GLY A 84 6.13 -3.50 -4.00
N PHE A 85 7.08 -3.42 -4.93
CA PHE A 85 7.88 -4.56 -5.36
C PHE A 85 8.72 -5.13 -4.21
N ALA A 86 9.44 -4.27 -3.48
CA ALA A 86 10.23 -4.70 -2.32
C ALA A 86 9.36 -5.35 -1.24
N TRP A 87 8.16 -4.83 -0.99
CA TRP A 87 7.21 -5.44 -0.06
C TRP A 87 6.72 -6.80 -0.57
N ALA A 88 6.34 -6.90 -1.83
CA ALA A 88 5.78 -8.12 -2.40
C ALA A 88 6.77 -9.30 -2.40
N TYR A 89 8.07 -9.00 -2.55
CA TYR A 89 9.14 -9.98 -2.53
C TYR A 89 9.95 -9.96 -1.23
N ALA A 90 9.45 -9.28 -0.19
CA ALA A 90 10.09 -9.30 1.12
C ALA A 90 10.13 -10.75 1.63
N PRO A 91 11.22 -11.16 2.31
CA PRO A 91 11.26 -12.47 2.94
C PRO A 91 10.12 -12.61 3.94
N ASP A 92 9.63 -13.83 4.12
CA ASP A 92 8.50 -14.13 4.98
C ASP A 92 8.78 -13.78 6.45
N VAL A 93 8.40 -12.57 6.85
CA VAL A 93 8.67 -12.01 8.18
C VAL A 93 7.92 -12.74 9.30
N HIS A 94 6.83 -13.44 8.96
CA HIS A 94 6.01 -14.19 9.93
C HIS A 94 6.25 -15.69 9.87
N MET A 95 7.22 -16.16 9.06
CA MET A 95 7.56 -17.58 8.90
C MET A 95 6.35 -18.47 8.57
N ARG A 96 5.32 -17.93 7.89
CA ARG A 96 4.12 -18.66 7.46
C ARG A 96 4.42 -19.76 6.45
N ASP A 97 5.23 -19.47 5.44
CA ASP A 97 5.61 -20.43 4.41
C ASP A 97 6.46 -21.55 5.00
N TRP A 98 7.35 -21.18 5.93
CA TRP A 98 8.13 -22.16 6.69
C TRP A 98 7.24 -23.03 7.58
N ALA A 99 6.34 -22.42 8.36
CA ALA A 99 5.45 -23.15 9.26
C ALA A 99 4.52 -24.11 8.50
N GLN A 100 4.00 -23.69 7.34
CA GLN A 100 3.20 -24.56 6.47
C GLN A 100 4.03 -25.74 5.97
N ARG A 101 5.26 -25.50 5.51
CA ARG A 101 6.15 -26.57 5.04
C ARG A 101 6.50 -27.56 6.16
N GLU A 102 6.88 -27.06 7.33
CA GLU A 102 7.25 -27.91 8.47
C GLU A 102 6.04 -28.71 8.97
N ALA A 103 4.85 -28.11 8.99
CA ALA A 103 3.62 -28.80 9.36
C ALA A 103 3.33 -30.02 8.46
N TYR A 104 3.52 -29.90 7.14
CA TYR A 104 3.35 -31.05 6.23
C TYR A 104 4.38 -32.16 6.49
N LEU A 105 5.64 -31.78 6.74
CA LEU A 105 6.69 -32.76 7.05
C LEU A 105 6.41 -33.49 8.35
N GLU A 106 6.03 -32.75 9.39
CA GLU A 106 5.74 -33.32 10.71
C GLU A 106 4.49 -34.21 10.68
N LEU A 107 3.45 -33.80 9.97
CA LEU A 107 2.26 -34.62 9.77
C LEU A 107 2.62 -35.95 9.10
N HIS A 108 3.43 -35.92 8.03
CA HIS A 108 3.86 -37.13 7.33
C HIS A 108 4.69 -38.07 8.22
N ARG A 109 5.60 -37.52 9.04
CA ARG A 109 6.39 -38.31 10.02
C ARG A 109 5.47 -39.02 11.01
N ARG A 110 4.45 -38.33 11.52
CA ARG A 110 3.48 -38.87 12.50
C ARG A 110 2.56 -39.92 11.91
N GLU A 111 2.05 -39.69 10.71
CA GLU A 111 1.24 -40.66 9.98
C GLU A 111 2.02 -41.95 9.70
N LYS A 112 3.29 -41.84 9.29
CA LYS A 112 4.17 -43.01 9.11
C LYS A 112 4.41 -43.78 10.41
N ALA A 113 4.45 -43.08 11.55
CA ALA A 113 4.55 -43.70 12.87
C ALA A 113 3.21 -44.25 13.40
N GLY A 114 2.10 -44.04 12.68
CA GLY A 114 0.75 -44.43 13.13
C GLY A 114 0.24 -43.63 14.34
N LEU A 115 0.83 -42.47 14.62
CA LEU A 115 0.46 -41.59 15.73
C LEU A 115 -0.70 -40.68 15.31
N LYS A 116 -1.38 -40.09 16.30
CA LYS A 116 -2.39 -39.06 16.05
C LYS A 116 -1.71 -37.82 15.41
N PRO A 117 -2.39 -37.10 14.49
CA PRO A 117 -1.84 -35.90 13.86
C PRO A 117 -1.35 -34.85 14.85
N ILE A 118 -2.14 -34.56 15.87
CA ILE A 118 -1.83 -33.59 16.93
C ILE A 118 -2.03 -34.28 18.27
N ASP A 119 -1.05 -34.14 19.16
CA ASP A 119 -1.16 -34.58 20.55
C ASP A 119 -1.91 -33.50 21.34
N PRO A 120 -2.96 -33.85 22.10
CA PRO A 120 -3.61 -32.91 23.01
C PRO A 120 -2.65 -32.28 24.04
N ASN A 121 -1.62 -33.03 24.45
CA ASN A 121 -0.64 -32.56 25.42
C ASN A 121 0.56 -31.96 24.70
N TYR A 122 0.73 -30.64 24.80
CA TYR A 122 1.92 -29.96 24.28
C TYR A 122 3.19 -30.35 25.06
N VAL A 123 3.05 -30.52 26.37
CA VAL A 123 4.14 -30.93 27.27
C VAL A 123 3.91 -32.38 27.69
N ASN A 124 4.99 -33.16 27.79
CA ASN A 124 4.89 -34.51 28.32
C ASN A 124 4.41 -34.44 29.79
N PRO A 125 3.25 -35.03 30.14
CA PRO A 125 2.69 -34.93 31.48
C PRO A 125 3.62 -35.49 32.56
N LYS A 126 4.54 -36.39 32.20
CA LYS A 126 5.54 -36.94 33.13
C LYS A 126 6.59 -35.92 33.58
N THR A 127 6.77 -34.84 32.81
CA THR A 127 7.72 -33.77 33.15
C THR A 127 7.09 -32.69 34.05
N VAL A 128 5.76 -32.69 34.16
CA VAL A 128 5.03 -31.76 35.01
C VAL A 128 4.86 -32.41 36.39
N THR A 129 5.50 -31.83 37.40
CA THR A 129 5.28 -32.23 38.80
C THR A 129 4.13 -31.40 39.34
N LEU A 130 3.01 -32.07 39.62
CA LEU A 130 1.87 -31.43 40.29
C LEU A 130 2.12 -31.46 41.81
N PRO A 131 1.85 -30.36 42.52
CA PRO A 131 1.92 -30.34 43.98
C PRO A 131 0.91 -31.33 44.58
N SER A 132 1.24 -31.89 45.74
CA SER A 132 0.36 -32.85 46.43
C SER A 132 -0.82 -32.12 47.08
N GLU A 133 -1.96 -32.81 47.26
CA GLU A 133 -3.17 -32.22 47.86
C GLU A 133 -2.92 -31.57 49.23
N ASN A 134 -1.94 -32.06 50.00
CA ASN A 134 -1.58 -31.48 51.29
C ASN A 134 -0.86 -30.14 51.20
N ASP A 135 -0.22 -29.84 50.06
CA ASP A 135 0.47 -28.57 49.81
C ASP A 135 -0.50 -27.51 49.25
N LEU A 136 -1.73 -27.89 48.88
CA LEU A 136 -2.80 -26.99 48.47
C LEU A 136 -3.55 -26.46 49.71
N CYS A 137 -3.00 -25.48 50.40
CA CYS A 137 -3.73 -24.73 51.44
C CYS A 137 -4.73 -23.77 50.79
N ASP A 138 -6.00 -23.81 51.23
CA ASP A 138 -7.05 -22.81 50.99
C ASP A 138 -7.56 -22.63 49.55
N VAL A 139 -7.80 -23.74 48.82
CA VAL A 139 -8.43 -23.67 47.48
C VAL A 139 -9.77 -24.42 47.47
N GLU A 140 -10.85 -23.74 47.09
CA GLU A 140 -12.19 -24.34 46.93
C GLU A 140 -12.20 -25.27 45.71
N ILE A 141 -12.38 -26.57 45.94
CA ILE A 141 -12.46 -27.57 44.86
C ILE A 141 -13.88 -27.52 44.28
N ILE A 142 -14.03 -26.91 43.11
CA ILE A 142 -15.29 -26.93 42.36
C ILE A 142 -15.34 -28.25 41.58
N ILE A 143 -16.29 -29.12 41.96
CA ILE A 143 -16.59 -30.41 41.31
C ILE A 143 -17.60 -30.20 40.19
#